data_AF-A0A7S0U5G6-F1
#
_entry.id   AF-A0A7S0U5G6-F1
#
_cell.length_a   1.000
_cell.length_b   1.000
_cell.length_c   1.000
_cell.angle_alpha   90.00
_cell.angle_beta   90.00
_cell.angle_gamma   90.00
#
_symmetry.space_group_name_H-M   'P 1'
#
loop_
_entity.id
_entity.type
_entity.pdbx_description
1 polymer ?
#
loop_
_entity_poly.entity_id
_entity_poly.type
_entity_poly.pdbx_seq_one_letter_code
_entity_poly.pdbx_strand_id
1 'polypeptide(L)'
;AAGTDEAQLKAAEEAAAKAGSDAQTKLMRFALALRDGSPRLEMHRATWESAASKGCSFSSDDGAVAVVGGKCVTEAGALREAVMKCSEREDEHLSVHDQDRVYPSNASPAPMAIFLYATVGTEAFQSFHKELTKLSDEGLARYVLRHSWSGWRKEGGCSSGEELSLQGYGVELAVKNMEYKAVDDTKVDASGNAIADGDLDASQEVGGFDFKKLVERMPELKDELGSFRDTLTAEISKSDEVKVWALKDLGIQASQHIMQAREPLKLMRDLSHNLPSLVSTISRLKVNASMQQEIEANHQFMHPGHNLVLLNGRNVDPEDTTPFGLLSTLKFEVSAIER
;
A
#
# COMPACT_ATOMS: atom_id res chain seq x y z
N ALA A 1 -27.82 -0.44 0.56
CA ALA A 1 -27.70 0.92 0.02
C ALA A 1 -26.23 1.17 -0.27
N ALA A 2 -25.87 1.29 -1.54
CA ALA A 2 -24.49 1.50 -1.98
C ALA A 2 -24.02 2.89 -1.55
N GLY A 3 -23.47 2.99 -0.34
CA GLY A 3 -22.71 4.16 0.09
C GLY A 3 -21.41 4.22 -0.70
N THR A 4 -20.87 5.44 -0.87
CA THR A 4 -19.53 5.67 -1.40
C THR A 4 -18.49 4.84 -0.65
N ASP A 5 -17.35 4.53 -1.27
CA ASP A 5 -16.25 3.78 -0.63
C ASP A 5 -15.82 4.42 0.70
N GLU A 6 -15.86 5.76 0.77
CA GLU A 6 -15.59 6.51 2.00
C GLU A 6 -16.62 6.20 3.12
N ALA A 7 -17.91 6.13 2.78
CA ALA A 7 -18.95 5.77 3.74
C ALA A 7 -18.80 4.31 4.22
N GLN A 8 -18.40 3.40 3.33
CA GLN A 8 -18.13 2.01 3.67
C GLN A 8 -16.90 1.88 4.59
N LEU A 9 -15.83 2.62 4.31
CA LEU A 9 -14.65 2.68 5.16
C LEU A 9 -15.01 3.18 6.55
N LYS A 10 -15.78 4.27 6.65
CA LYS A 10 -16.20 4.82 7.95
C LYS A 10 -17.06 3.83 8.74
N ALA A 11 -18.00 3.16 8.09
CA ALA A 11 -18.81 2.12 8.74
C ALA A 11 -17.95 0.94 9.23
N ALA A 12 -16.93 0.55 8.47
CA ALA A 12 -15.98 -0.49 8.86
C ALA A 12 -15.11 -0.06 10.06
N GLU A 13 -14.65 1.20 10.10
CA GLU A 13 -13.92 1.76 11.23
C GLU A 13 -14.77 1.79 12.50
N GLU A 14 -16.04 2.21 12.41
CA GLU A 14 -16.98 2.21 13.54
C GLU A 14 -17.28 0.79 14.05
N ALA A 15 -17.35 -0.21 13.16
CA ALA A 15 -17.53 -1.60 13.55
C ALA A 15 -16.25 -2.18 14.20
N ALA A 16 -15.08 -1.88 13.64
CA ALA A 16 -13.79 -2.32 14.16
C ALA A 16 -13.50 -1.72 15.54
N ALA A 17 -13.81 -0.44 15.75
CA ALA A 17 -13.64 0.24 17.03
C ALA A 17 -14.50 -0.36 18.16
N LYS A 18 -15.61 -1.04 17.84
CA LYS A 18 -16.42 -1.78 18.82
C LYS A 18 -15.84 -3.15 19.17
N ALA A 19 -15.08 -3.75 18.25
CA ALA A 19 -14.58 -5.11 18.36
C ALA A 19 -13.11 -5.19 18.82
N GLY A 20 -12.32 -4.14 18.61
CA GLY A 20 -10.88 -4.13 18.82
C GLY A 20 -10.34 -2.83 19.42
N SER A 21 -9.01 -2.77 19.54
CA SER A 21 -8.30 -1.59 20.04
C SER A 21 -8.14 -0.49 18.98
N ASP A 22 -7.72 0.70 19.40
CA ASP A 22 -7.34 1.79 18.49
C ASP A 22 -6.17 1.38 17.58
N ALA A 23 -5.20 0.61 18.10
CA ALA A 23 -4.07 0.10 17.33
C ALA A 23 -4.53 -0.88 16.22
N GLN A 24 -5.44 -1.79 16.55
CA GLN A 24 -6.02 -2.72 15.57
C GLN A 24 -6.83 -1.98 14.49
N THR A 25 -7.53 -0.91 14.85
CA THR A 25 -8.28 -0.07 13.89
C THR A 25 -7.34 0.64 12.92
N LYS A 26 -6.25 1.22 13.41
CA LYS A 26 -5.22 1.84 12.56
C LYS A 26 -4.53 0.84 11.65
N LEU A 27 -4.26 -0.37 12.16
CA LEU A 27 -3.65 -1.45 11.40
C LEU A 27 -4.59 -1.98 10.31
N MET A 28 -5.89 -2.05 10.58
CA MET A 28 -6.91 -2.37 9.58
C MET A 28 -6.89 -1.33 8.46
N ARG A 29 -6.86 -0.04 8.79
CA ARG A 29 -6.78 1.04 7.80
C ARG A 29 -5.52 0.93 6.93
N PHE A 30 -4.38 0.60 7.54
CA PHE A 30 -3.14 0.35 6.80
C PHE A 30 -3.24 -0.87 5.86
N ALA A 31 -3.83 -1.97 6.33
CA ALA A 31 -4.05 -3.17 5.50
C ALA A 31 -5.00 -2.90 4.32
N LEU A 32 -6.04 -2.07 4.52
CA LEU A 32 -6.96 -1.65 3.47
C LEU A 32 -6.28 -0.74 2.44
N ALA A 33 -5.44 0.21 2.89
CA ALA A 33 -4.66 1.06 2.00
C ALA A 33 -3.71 0.23 1.12
N LEU A 34 -3.03 -0.77 1.70
CA LEU A 34 -2.18 -1.71 0.97
C LEU A 34 -2.94 -2.72 0.09
N ARG A 35 -4.27 -2.79 0.21
CA ARG A 35 -5.11 -3.78 -0.48
C ARG A 35 -4.67 -5.23 -0.21
N ASP A 36 -4.25 -5.51 1.03
CA ASP A 36 -3.76 -6.82 1.51
C ASP A 36 -4.75 -7.97 1.23
N GLY A 37 -6.06 -7.67 1.26
CA GLY A 37 -7.12 -8.64 0.99
C GLY A 37 -7.40 -8.93 -0.49
N SER A 38 -6.93 -8.12 -1.44
CA SER A 38 -7.28 -8.25 -2.86
C SER A 38 -6.87 -9.58 -3.49
N PRO A 39 -5.64 -10.10 -3.28
CA PRO A 39 -5.25 -11.41 -3.84
C PRO A 39 -6.16 -12.55 -3.38
N ARG A 40 -6.62 -12.48 -2.13
CA ARG A 40 -7.54 -13.47 -1.55
C ARG A 40 -8.92 -13.42 -2.22
N LEU A 41 -9.43 -12.22 -2.49
CA LEU A 41 -10.71 -12.07 -3.19
C LEU A 41 -10.61 -12.58 -4.63
N GLU A 42 -9.48 -12.37 -5.30
CA GLU A 42 -9.23 -12.90 -6.64
C GLU A 42 -9.15 -14.44 -6.64
N MET A 43 -8.55 -15.04 -5.61
CA MET A 43 -8.61 -16.50 -5.41
C MET A 43 -10.06 -16.99 -5.28
N HIS A 44 -10.88 -16.33 -4.45
CA HIS A 44 -12.30 -16.71 -4.32
C HIS A 44 -13.02 -16.62 -5.68
N ARG A 45 -12.75 -15.57 -6.46
CA ARG A 45 -13.30 -15.40 -7.80
C ARG A 45 -12.90 -16.55 -8.73
N ALA A 46 -11.62 -16.89 -8.81
CA ALA A 46 -11.14 -17.98 -9.65
C ALA A 46 -11.78 -19.33 -9.26
N THR A 47 -11.92 -19.60 -7.95
CA THR A 47 -12.60 -20.81 -7.47
C THR A 47 -14.09 -20.83 -7.81
N TRP A 48 -14.76 -19.67 -7.80
CA TRP A 48 -16.14 -19.54 -8.24
C TRP A 48 -16.28 -19.79 -9.75
N GLU A 49 -15.39 -19.24 -10.58
CA GLU A 49 -15.41 -19.47 -12.03
C GLU A 49 -15.24 -20.95 -12.36
N SER A 50 -14.38 -21.67 -11.62
CA SER A 50 -14.26 -23.13 -11.70
C SER A 50 -15.58 -23.83 -11.34
N ALA A 51 -16.21 -23.46 -10.22
CA ALA A 51 -17.50 -24.04 -9.81
C ALA A 51 -18.63 -23.73 -10.83
N ALA A 52 -18.65 -22.53 -11.40
CA ALA A 52 -19.61 -22.11 -12.40
C ALA A 52 -19.48 -22.93 -13.69
N SER A 53 -18.25 -23.23 -14.13
CA SER A 53 -18.01 -24.10 -15.30
C SER A 53 -18.51 -25.54 -15.11
N LYS A 54 -18.68 -25.99 -13.85
CA LYS A 54 -19.28 -27.29 -13.49
C LYS A 54 -20.81 -27.24 -13.39
N GLY A 55 -21.44 -26.11 -13.72
CA GLY A 55 -22.90 -25.96 -13.74
C GLY A 55 -23.51 -25.27 -12.52
N CYS A 56 -22.70 -24.70 -11.61
CA CYS A 56 -23.23 -23.85 -10.55
C CYS A 56 -23.67 -22.49 -11.13
N SER A 57 -24.84 -22.02 -10.73
CA SER A 57 -25.34 -20.68 -11.06
C SER A 57 -26.06 -20.06 -9.87
N PHE A 58 -26.03 -18.74 -9.78
CA PHE A 58 -26.80 -18.01 -8.80
C PHE A 58 -28.28 -17.97 -9.21
N SER A 59 -29.18 -18.14 -8.23
CA SER A 59 -30.62 -18.01 -8.43
C SER A 59 -31.08 -16.56 -8.66
N SER A 60 -30.31 -15.60 -8.16
CA SER A 60 -30.62 -14.17 -8.18
C SER A 60 -29.34 -13.32 -8.08
N ASP A 61 -29.45 -12.03 -8.34
CA ASP A 61 -28.32 -11.09 -8.27
C ASP A 61 -27.75 -10.93 -6.85
N ASP A 62 -28.52 -11.24 -5.81
CA ASP A 62 -28.05 -11.38 -4.40
C ASP A 62 -28.04 -12.83 -3.90
N GLY A 63 -28.03 -13.80 -4.82
CA GLY A 63 -28.09 -15.22 -4.51
C GLY A 63 -26.84 -15.74 -3.81
N ALA A 64 -27.00 -16.84 -3.08
CA ALA A 64 -25.91 -17.59 -2.48
C ALA A 64 -25.93 -19.03 -3.01
N VAL A 65 -24.76 -19.64 -3.15
CA VAL A 65 -24.63 -21.02 -3.61
C VAL A 65 -23.70 -21.76 -2.66
N ALA A 66 -24.18 -22.87 -2.10
CA ALA A 66 -23.36 -23.80 -1.35
C ALA A 66 -22.97 -24.99 -2.23
N VAL A 67 -21.69 -25.34 -2.25
CA VAL A 67 -21.19 -26.53 -2.94
C VAL A 67 -20.97 -27.63 -1.92
N VAL A 68 -21.72 -28.71 -2.07
CA VAL A 68 -21.70 -29.91 -1.20
C VAL A 68 -21.33 -31.10 -2.07
N GLY A 69 -20.12 -31.66 -1.88
CA GLY A 69 -19.64 -32.82 -2.65
C GLY A 69 -19.74 -32.66 -4.17
N GLY A 70 -19.38 -31.47 -4.68
CA GLY A 70 -19.44 -31.15 -6.12
C GLY A 70 -20.83 -30.74 -6.63
N LYS A 71 -21.89 -30.83 -5.82
CA LYS A 71 -23.25 -30.38 -6.20
C LYS A 71 -23.55 -29.00 -5.66
N CYS A 72 -24.16 -28.17 -6.49
CA CYS A 72 -24.53 -26.79 -6.16
C CYS A 72 -25.93 -26.76 -5.53
N VAL A 73 -26.07 -26.11 -4.38
CA VAL A 73 -27.31 -25.91 -3.66
C VAL A 73 -27.60 -24.41 -3.60
N THR A 74 -28.69 -23.99 -4.23
CA THR A 74 -29.11 -22.58 -4.34
C THR A 74 -30.12 -22.17 -3.27
N GLU A 75 -30.70 -23.12 -2.54
CA GLU A 75 -31.68 -22.86 -1.48
C GLU A 75 -31.17 -23.37 -0.12
N ALA A 76 -31.21 -22.50 0.90
CA ALA A 76 -30.73 -22.84 2.24
C ALA A 76 -31.48 -24.04 2.86
N GLY A 77 -32.79 -24.17 2.60
CA GLY A 77 -33.60 -25.28 3.12
C GLY A 77 -33.19 -26.66 2.61
N ALA A 78 -32.59 -26.73 1.41
CA ALA A 78 -32.16 -27.98 0.79
C ALA A 78 -30.77 -28.44 1.28
N LEU A 79 -30.05 -27.63 2.06
CA LEU A 79 -28.70 -27.94 2.54
C LEU A 79 -28.64 -29.23 3.34
N ARG A 80 -29.55 -29.41 4.31
CA ARG A 80 -29.54 -30.59 5.19
C ARG A 80 -29.76 -31.88 4.40
N GLU A 81 -30.67 -31.85 3.43
CA GLU A 81 -30.92 -32.99 2.54
C GLU A 81 -29.71 -33.27 1.63
N ALA A 82 -29.07 -32.23 1.10
CA ALA A 82 -27.88 -32.36 0.27
C ALA A 82 -26.70 -32.99 1.03
N VAL A 83 -26.48 -32.57 2.28
CA VAL A 83 -25.43 -33.15 3.16
C VAL A 83 -25.70 -34.62 3.45
N MET A 84 -26.94 -34.98 3.80
CA MET A 84 -27.31 -36.37 4.09
C MET A 84 -27.21 -37.30 2.87
N LYS A 85 -27.46 -36.78 1.66
CA LYS A 85 -27.34 -37.55 0.40
C LYS A 85 -25.90 -37.62 -0.13
N CYS A 86 -24.99 -36.83 0.42
CA CYS A 86 -23.61 -36.77 -0.01
C CYS A 86 -22.80 -37.88 0.66
N SER A 87 -22.46 -38.93 -0.09
CA SER A 87 -21.47 -39.93 0.34
C SER A 87 -20.08 -39.29 0.32
N GLU A 88 -19.22 -39.62 1.29
CA GLU A 88 -17.90 -39.05 1.64
C GLU A 88 -16.81 -38.99 0.53
N ARG A 89 -17.16 -38.93 -0.75
CA ARG A 89 -16.19 -38.60 -1.80
C ARG A 89 -15.96 -37.10 -1.81
N GLU A 90 -14.91 -36.68 -1.11
CA GLU A 90 -14.29 -35.39 -1.34
C GLU A 90 -13.92 -35.28 -2.83
N ASP A 91 -14.49 -34.29 -3.50
CA ASP A 91 -14.11 -33.93 -4.86
C ASP A 91 -12.68 -33.37 -4.77
N GLU A 92 -11.68 -33.98 -5.43
CA GLU A 92 -10.26 -33.58 -5.31
C GLU A 92 -10.01 -32.10 -5.65
N HIS A 93 -10.93 -31.48 -6.40
CA HIS A 93 -10.89 -30.07 -6.78
C HIS A 93 -11.49 -29.09 -5.76
N LEU A 94 -12.08 -29.59 -4.67
CA LEU A 94 -12.69 -28.80 -3.61
C LEU A 94 -11.85 -28.90 -2.34
N SER A 95 -10.62 -28.38 -2.41
CA SER A 95 -9.74 -28.27 -1.26
C SER A 95 -9.98 -26.98 -0.48
N VAL A 96 -9.73 -27.05 0.82
CA VAL A 96 -9.67 -25.88 1.71
C VAL A 96 -8.26 -25.31 1.63
N HIS A 97 -8.15 -24.02 1.35
CA HIS A 97 -6.88 -23.31 1.26
C HIS A 97 -6.53 -22.66 2.60
N ASP A 98 -5.25 -22.40 2.87
CA ASP A 98 -4.80 -21.72 4.10
C ASP A 98 -5.43 -20.32 4.26
N GLN A 99 -5.77 -19.70 3.14
CA GLN A 99 -6.41 -18.39 3.10
C GLN A 99 -7.90 -18.46 3.43
N ASP A 100 -8.55 -19.62 3.33
CA ASP A 100 -10.00 -19.76 3.55
C ASP A 100 -10.38 -19.56 5.03
N ARG A 101 -11.59 -19.05 5.28
CA ARG A 101 -12.15 -18.98 6.65
C ARG A 101 -13.02 -20.21 6.87
N VAL A 102 -12.59 -21.07 7.78
CA VAL A 102 -13.26 -22.33 8.14
C VAL A 102 -14.01 -22.15 9.47
N TYR A 103 -15.24 -22.64 9.52
CA TYR A 103 -16.06 -22.73 10.73
C TYR A 103 -16.46 -24.20 11.00
N PRO A 104 -16.34 -24.71 12.23
CA PRO A 104 -15.82 -24.04 13.43
C PRO A 104 -14.28 -23.88 13.35
N SER A 105 -13.74 -22.83 13.98
CA SER A 105 -12.29 -22.54 13.97
C SER A 105 -11.46 -23.61 14.69
N ASN A 106 -12.07 -24.34 15.62
CA ASN A 106 -11.46 -25.48 16.31
C ASN A 106 -11.83 -26.74 15.52
N ALA A 107 -10.97 -27.13 14.58
CA ALA A 107 -11.19 -28.26 13.71
C ALA A 107 -11.23 -29.58 14.51
N SER A 108 -12.42 -30.01 14.90
CA SER A 108 -12.71 -31.45 14.99
C SER A 108 -12.69 -32.00 13.55
N PRO A 109 -12.19 -33.22 13.29
CA PRO A 109 -12.25 -33.80 11.95
C PRO A 109 -13.71 -34.06 11.56
N ALA A 110 -14.36 -33.05 10.98
CA ALA A 110 -15.64 -33.21 10.34
C ALA A 110 -15.41 -33.90 8.99
N PRO A 111 -16.27 -34.86 8.61
CA PRO A 111 -16.06 -35.71 7.44
C PRO A 111 -16.17 -34.96 6.09
N MET A 112 -16.67 -33.71 6.09
CA MET A 112 -16.99 -33.00 4.85
C MET A 112 -16.81 -31.48 4.97
N ALA A 113 -16.23 -30.87 3.94
CA ALA A 113 -16.20 -29.41 3.75
C ALA A 113 -17.33 -28.93 2.83
N ILE A 114 -18.08 -27.91 3.25
CA ILE A 114 -19.10 -27.22 2.46
C ILE A 114 -18.57 -25.82 2.10
N PHE A 115 -18.58 -25.47 0.82
CA PHE A 115 -18.10 -24.17 0.34
C PHE A 115 -19.28 -23.26 0.03
N LEU A 116 -19.45 -22.17 0.78
CA LEU A 116 -20.46 -21.16 0.52
C LEU A 116 -19.87 -20.02 -0.30
N TYR A 117 -20.44 -19.78 -1.48
CA TYR A 117 -20.20 -18.61 -2.30
C TYR A 117 -21.35 -17.62 -2.12
N ALA A 118 -21.08 -16.49 -1.50
CA ALA A 118 -22.10 -15.48 -1.22
C ALA A 118 -21.50 -14.07 -1.02
N THR A 119 -22.33 -13.05 -1.25
CA THR A 119 -22.04 -11.67 -0.85
C THR A 119 -22.41 -11.50 0.62
N VAL A 120 -21.46 -11.08 1.46
CA VAL A 120 -21.75 -10.81 2.88
C VAL A 120 -22.67 -9.59 3.00
N GLY A 121 -23.69 -9.69 3.85
CA GLY A 121 -24.68 -8.63 4.07
C GLY A 121 -26.00 -8.82 3.33
N THR A 122 -26.11 -9.82 2.44
CA THR A 122 -27.39 -10.18 1.80
C THR A 122 -28.24 -11.11 2.67
N GLU A 123 -29.55 -11.12 2.43
CA GLU A 123 -30.48 -12.03 3.10
C GLU A 123 -30.19 -13.50 2.76
N ALA A 124 -29.78 -13.77 1.51
CA ALA A 124 -29.34 -15.09 1.08
C ALA A 124 -28.14 -15.55 1.93
N PHE A 125 -27.12 -14.72 2.12
CA PHE A 125 -26.00 -15.07 3.00
C PHE A 125 -26.47 -15.39 4.42
N GLN A 126 -27.37 -14.57 4.99
CA GLN A 126 -27.85 -14.77 6.35
C GLN A 126 -28.60 -16.12 6.52
N SER A 127 -29.45 -16.49 5.56
CA SER A 127 -30.19 -17.75 5.60
C SER A 127 -29.27 -18.97 5.52
N PHE A 128 -28.33 -18.98 4.57
CA PHE A 128 -27.31 -20.02 4.43
C PHE A 128 -26.40 -20.11 5.66
N HIS A 129 -25.93 -18.97 6.16
CA HIS A 129 -25.05 -18.93 7.32
C HIS A 129 -25.71 -19.54 8.57
N LYS A 130 -27.00 -19.25 8.82
CA LYS A 130 -27.75 -19.84 9.94
C LYS A 130 -27.83 -21.38 9.85
N GLU A 131 -28.14 -21.91 8.68
CA GLU A 131 -28.25 -23.37 8.49
C GLU A 131 -26.89 -24.07 8.52
N LEU A 132 -25.86 -23.50 7.88
CA LEU A 132 -24.50 -24.06 7.88
C LEU A 132 -23.86 -24.03 9.28
N THR A 133 -24.15 -23.00 10.08
CA THR A 133 -23.68 -22.93 11.47
C THR A 133 -24.29 -24.07 12.29
N LYS A 134 -25.60 -24.30 12.20
CA LYS A 134 -26.26 -25.44 12.87
C LYS A 134 -25.66 -26.79 12.46
N LEU A 135 -25.44 -27.00 11.15
CA LEU A 135 -24.83 -28.23 10.65
C LEU A 135 -23.39 -28.43 11.16
N SER A 136 -22.66 -27.32 11.31
CA SER A 136 -21.30 -27.31 11.84
C SER A 136 -21.27 -27.60 13.35
N ASP A 137 -22.22 -27.03 14.11
CA ASP A 137 -22.38 -27.27 15.55
C ASP A 137 -22.84 -28.70 15.85
N GLU A 138 -23.65 -29.30 14.96
CA GLU A 138 -24.01 -30.73 14.98
C GLU A 138 -22.82 -31.65 14.61
N GLY A 139 -21.69 -31.08 14.15
CA GLY A 139 -20.49 -31.84 13.77
C GLY A 139 -20.59 -32.57 12.43
N LEU A 140 -21.60 -32.26 11.62
CA LEU A 140 -21.88 -32.96 10.36
C LEU A 140 -20.97 -32.48 9.23
N ALA A 141 -20.55 -31.22 9.25
CA ALA A 141 -19.68 -30.63 8.23
C ALA A 141 -18.88 -29.45 8.78
N ARG A 142 -17.79 -29.10 8.11
CA ARG A 142 -17.12 -27.80 8.27
C ARG A 142 -17.56 -26.90 7.12
N TYR A 143 -17.89 -25.66 7.43
CA TYR A 143 -18.30 -24.70 6.41
C TYR A 143 -17.18 -23.67 6.14
N VAL A 144 -16.94 -23.41 4.86
CA VAL A 144 -15.95 -22.47 4.36
C VAL A 144 -16.64 -21.34 3.63
N LEU A 145 -16.35 -20.10 4.00
CA LEU A 145 -16.87 -18.92 3.32
C LEU A 145 -15.90 -18.42 2.25
N ARG A 146 -16.40 -18.33 1.01
CA ARG A 146 -15.73 -17.66 -0.11
C ARG A 146 -16.62 -16.54 -0.62
N HIS A 147 -16.03 -15.38 -0.88
CA HIS A 147 -16.78 -14.23 -1.40
C HIS A 147 -17.08 -14.42 -2.88
N SER A 148 -18.31 -14.13 -3.28
CA SER A 148 -18.69 -14.00 -4.68
C SER A 148 -19.69 -12.87 -4.82
N TRP A 149 -19.67 -12.18 -5.97
CA TRP A 149 -20.49 -11.01 -6.24
C TRP A 149 -21.33 -11.27 -7.48
N SER A 150 -22.54 -11.78 -7.27
CA SER A 150 -23.48 -12.14 -8.34
C SER A 150 -24.08 -10.91 -9.05
N GLY A 151 -24.42 -9.84 -8.30
CA GLY A 151 -25.11 -8.65 -8.82
C GLY A 151 -24.22 -7.48 -9.21
N TRP A 152 -23.00 -7.42 -8.66
CA TRP A 152 -22.04 -6.33 -8.88
C TRP A 152 -21.66 -6.15 -10.36
N ARG A 153 -21.79 -7.21 -11.17
CA ARG A 153 -21.45 -7.21 -12.60
C ARG A 153 -22.41 -6.40 -13.48
N LYS A 154 -23.60 -6.04 -12.99
CA LYS A 154 -24.66 -5.41 -13.79
C LYS A 154 -24.82 -3.91 -13.54
N GLU A 155 -24.60 -3.45 -12.31
CA GLU A 155 -24.85 -2.06 -11.91
C GLU A 155 -23.56 -1.26 -11.71
N GLY A 156 -22.75 -1.07 -12.76
CA GLY A 156 -21.81 0.06 -12.91
C GLY A 156 -20.80 0.37 -11.79
N GLY A 157 -20.72 -0.41 -10.71
CA GLY A 157 -19.76 -0.28 -9.63
C GLY A 157 -18.51 -1.04 -10.06
N CYS A 158 -17.43 -0.33 -10.36
CA CYS A 158 -16.23 -0.85 -11.02
C CYS A 158 -16.56 -1.49 -12.38
N SER A 159 -16.41 -0.69 -13.44
CA SER A 159 -16.41 -1.13 -14.83
C SER A 159 -15.74 -2.49 -14.96
N SER A 160 -16.36 -3.41 -15.72
CA SER A 160 -15.92 -4.79 -15.93
C SER A 160 -14.59 -4.94 -16.72
N GLY A 161 -13.64 -4.03 -16.49
CA GLY A 161 -12.32 -3.94 -17.09
C GLY A 161 -11.38 -2.92 -16.45
N GLU A 162 -11.70 -2.34 -15.27
CA GLU A 162 -10.74 -1.48 -14.55
C GLU A 162 -9.71 -2.35 -13.80
N GLU A 163 -8.45 -2.23 -14.20
CA GLU A 163 -7.34 -2.89 -13.53
C GLU A 163 -7.11 -2.28 -12.14
N LEU A 164 -6.84 -3.14 -11.15
CA LEU A 164 -6.57 -2.71 -9.79
C LEU A 164 -5.20 -2.03 -9.72
N SER A 165 -5.15 -0.73 -9.41
CA SER A 165 -3.88 -0.07 -9.09
C SER A 165 -3.25 -0.71 -7.86
N LEU A 166 -2.06 -1.29 -8.06
CA LEU A 166 -1.29 -1.93 -6.99
C LEU A 166 -0.47 -0.89 -6.23
N GLN A 167 -0.20 -1.18 -4.96
CA GLN A 167 0.65 -0.37 -4.09
C GLN A 167 1.76 -1.25 -3.50
N GLY A 168 2.73 -0.60 -2.86
CA GLY A 168 3.81 -1.29 -2.15
C GLY A 168 5.09 -1.48 -2.96
N TYR A 169 5.27 -0.73 -4.04
CA TYR A 169 6.53 -0.62 -4.78
C TYR A 169 7.10 0.79 -4.68
N GLY A 170 8.42 0.90 -4.80
CA GLY A 170 9.14 2.17 -4.97
C GLY A 170 9.50 2.38 -6.43
N VAL A 171 9.62 3.65 -6.85
CA VAL A 171 10.14 4.02 -8.16
C VAL A 171 11.43 4.79 -7.93
N GLU A 172 12.50 4.40 -8.61
CA GLU A 172 13.76 5.12 -8.61
C GLU A 172 14.08 5.65 -10.00
N LEU A 173 14.73 6.82 -10.05
CA LEU A 173 15.31 7.37 -11.26
C LEU A 173 16.83 7.23 -11.17
N ALA A 174 17.36 6.13 -11.70
CA ALA A 174 18.80 5.91 -11.74
C ALA A 174 19.46 6.85 -12.76
N VAL A 175 20.21 7.83 -12.26
CA VAL A 175 21.05 8.70 -13.10
C VAL A 175 22.25 7.87 -13.57
N LYS A 176 22.23 7.43 -14.83
CA LYS A 176 23.41 6.83 -15.46
C LYS A 176 24.45 7.93 -15.70
N ASN A 177 25.71 7.65 -15.37
CA ASN A 177 26.84 8.57 -15.50
C ASN A 177 26.76 9.37 -16.81
N MET A 178 26.55 10.68 -16.68
CA MET A 178 26.64 11.64 -17.77
C MET A 178 28.07 12.16 -17.94
N GLU A 179 29.09 11.31 -17.73
CA GLU A 179 30.45 11.61 -18.18
C GLU A 179 30.50 11.54 -19.72
N TYR A 180 29.80 12.49 -20.36
CA TYR A 180 30.25 12.99 -21.64
C TYR A 180 31.57 13.67 -21.34
N LYS A 181 32.66 13.08 -21.82
CA LYS A 181 33.85 13.86 -22.18
C LYS A 181 33.34 15.01 -23.03
N ALA A 182 33.22 16.19 -22.41
CA ALA A 182 33.00 17.43 -23.12
C ALA A 182 34.23 17.67 -23.98
N VAL A 183 34.22 17.11 -25.19
CA VAL A 183 34.92 17.74 -26.29
C VAL A 183 34.13 19.03 -26.49
N ASP A 184 34.78 20.13 -26.12
CA ASP A 184 34.29 21.50 -26.17
C ASP A 184 33.66 21.83 -27.53
N ASP A 185 32.34 21.67 -27.64
CA ASP A 185 31.52 22.11 -28.78
C ASP A 185 30.93 23.51 -28.49
N THR A 186 31.72 24.43 -27.94
CA THR A 186 31.33 25.85 -27.85
C THR A 186 31.42 26.55 -29.22
N LYS A 187 30.62 26.09 -30.18
CA LYS A 187 30.14 26.91 -31.30
C LYS A 187 28.76 26.45 -31.74
N VAL A 188 27.72 26.96 -31.08
CA VAL A 188 26.43 27.12 -31.76
C VAL A 188 25.70 28.38 -31.28
N ASP A 189 25.15 29.06 -32.26
CA ASP A 189 24.79 30.47 -32.27
C ASP A 189 23.60 30.84 -31.37
N ALA A 190 23.68 32.06 -30.84
CA ALA A 190 22.59 32.73 -30.15
C ALA A 190 21.47 33.07 -31.14
N SER A 191 20.46 32.21 -31.30
CA SER A 191 19.12 32.59 -31.76
C SER A 191 18.15 31.40 -31.73
N GLY A 192 17.17 31.40 -30.82
CA GLY A 192 16.09 30.40 -30.88
C GLY A 192 15.15 30.35 -29.67
N ASN A 193 14.18 31.27 -29.65
CA ASN A 193 12.85 31.20 -29.04
C ASN A 193 12.66 30.59 -27.63
N ALA A 194 12.41 31.48 -26.68
CA ALA A 194 11.81 31.20 -25.39
C ALA A 194 10.42 30.55 -25.57
N ILE A 195 10.23 29.37 -24.96
CA ILE A 195 8.93 28.74 -24.74
C ILE A 195 8.29 29.49 -23.55
N ALA A 196 7.53 30.52 -23.89
CA ALA A 196 6.53 31.08 -23.00
C ALA A 196 5.31 30.16 -23.07
N ASP A 197 5.10 29.35 -22.02
CA ASP A 197 3.80 29.13 -21.34
C ASP A 197 3.97 27.93 -20.39
N GLY A 198 4.45 28.20 -19.18
CA GLY A 198 4.63 27.21 -18.12
C GLY A 198 3.77 27.59 -16.93
N ASP A 199 2.57 27.02 -16.88
CA ASP A 199 1.56 27.19 -15.84
C ASP A 199 2.17 27.09 -14.43
N LEU A 200 1.88 28.09 -13.59
CA LEU A 200 2.54 28.34 -12.29
C LEU A 200 1.84 27.62 -11.12
N ASP A 201 1.16 26.49 -11.39
CA ASP A 201 0.27 25.83 -10.41
C ASP A 201 0.86 24.58 -9.74
N ALA A 202 2.09 24.17 -10.11
CA ALA A 202 2.78 23.06 -9.45
C ALA A 202 3.65 23.58 -8.31
N SER A 203 3.39 23.12 -7.09
CA SER A 203 4.13 23.42 -5.86
C SER A 203 5.63 23.11 -5.98
N GLN A 204 6.44 24.07 -6.42
CA GLN A 204 7.89 23.91 -6.57
C GLN A 204 8.63 24.87 -5.65
N GLU A 205 9.13 24.34 -4.53
CA GLU A 205 10.28 24.95 -3.87
C GLU A 205 11.49 24.77 -4.79
N VAL A 206 12.00 25.87 -5.35
CA VAL A 206 13.21 25.86 -6.19
C VAL A 206 14.31 26.58 -5.42
N GLY A 207 15.39 25.86 -5.08
CA GLY A 207 16.54 26.42 -4.35
C GLY A 207 16.20 26.97 -2.95
N GLY A 208 15.16 26.46 -2.29
CA GLY A 208 14.72 26.93 -0.97
C GLY A 208 13.73 28.11 -0.99
N PHE A 209 13.30 28.57 -2.17
CA PHE A 209 12.24 29.57 -2.31
C PHE A 209 10.91 28.91 -2.66
N ASP A 210 9.87 29.19 -1.87
CA ASP A 210 8.48 28.81 -2.16
C ASP A 210 7.85 29.85 -3.10
N PHE A 211 7.98 29.59 -4.41
CA PHE A 211 7.51 30.51 -5.46
C PHE A 211 5.99 30.70 -5.44
N LYS A 212 5.23 29.73 -4.92
CA LYS A 212 3.78 29.86 -4.76
C LYS A 212 3.44 30.96 -3.76
N LYS A 213 4.05 30.93 -2.58
CA LYS A 213 3.87 31.99 -1.57
C LYS A 213 4.41 33.34 -2.04
N LEU A 214 5.47 33.36 -2.83
CA LEU A 214 6.04 34.61 -3.35
C LEU A 214 5.11 35.28 -4.36
N VAL A 215 4.51 34.50 -5.27
CA VAL A 215 3.52 35.01 -6.24
C VAL A 215 2.22 35.42 -5.55
N GLU A 216 1.78 34.70 -4.52
CA GLU A 216 0.61 35.08 -3.70
C GLU A 216 0.83 36.42 -2.96
N ARG A 217 2.06 36.70 -2.50
CA ARG A 217 2.39 37.92 -1.74
C ARG A 217 2.74 39.11 -2.62
N MET A 218 3.30 38.87 -3.81
CA MET A 218 3.74 39.91 -4.74
C MET A 218 3.26 39.60 -6.15
N PRO A 219 1.94 39.79 -6.42
CA PRO A 219 1.36 39.47 -7.72
C PRO A 219 1.86 40.37 -8.85
N GLU A 220 2.35 41.57 -8.54
CA GLU A 220 2.87 42.52 -9.54
C GLU A 220 4.23 42.10 -10.12
N LEU A 221 5.01 41.28 -9.41
CA LEU A 221 6.33 40.80 -9.83
C LEU A 221 6.27 39.38 -10.42
N LYS A 222 5.09 38.92 -10.87
CA LYS A 222 4.91 37.54 -11.34
C LYS A 222 5.87 37.17 -12.47
N ASP A 223 6.07 38.06 -13.43
CA ASP A 223 6.95 37.82 -14.59
C ASP A 223 8.44 37.84 -14.19
N GLU A 224 8.82 38.74 -13.27
CA GLU A 224 10.18 38.80 -12.72
C GLU A 224 10.50 37.57 -11.86
N LEU A 225 9.54 37.11 -11.05
CA LEU A 225 9.67 35.86 -10.26
C LEU A 225 9.78 34.64 -11.17
N GLY A 226 9.07 34.62 -12.30
CA GLY A 226 9.21 33.59 -13.33
C GLY A 226 10.61 33.57 -13.94
N SER A 227 11.13 34.72 -14.37
CA SER A 227 12.49 34.81 -14.91
C SER A 227 13.56 34.49 -13.85
N PHE A 228 13.37 34.89 -12.60
CA PHE A 228 14.25 34.53 -11.50
C PHE A 228 14.26 33.02 -11.24
N ARG A 229 13.07 32.38 -11.22
CA ARG A 229 12.96 30.92 -11.14
C ARG A 229 13.74 30.25 -12.27
N ASP A 230 13.58 30.71 -13.50
CA ASP A 230 14.24 30.10 -14.67
C ASP A 230 15.76 30.25 -14.60
N THR A 231 16.24 31.40 -14.14
CA THR A 231 17.67 31.66 -13.92
C THR A 231 18.22 30.77 -12.81
N LEU A 232 17.49 30.65 -11.69
CA LEU A 232 17.90 29.85 -10.53
C LEU A 232 17.87 28.35 -10.85
N THR A 233 16.89 27.91 -11.63
CA THR A 233 16.80 26.54 -12.16
C THR A 233 17.94 26.26 -13.13
N ALA A 234 18.26 27.21 -14.01
CA ALA A 234 19.39 27.09 -14.93
C ALA A 234 20.74 27.07 -14.20
N GLU A 235 20.91 27.84 -13.12
CA GLU A 235 22.12 27.81 -12.28
C GLU A 235 22.25 26.51 -11.49
N ILE A 236 21.16 25.99 -10.91
CA ILE A 236 21.14 24.67 -10.26
C ILE A 236 21.48 23.57 -11.28
N SER A 237 20.92 23.66 -12.49
CA SER A 237 21.14 22.69 -13.58
C SER A 237 22.54 22.77 -14.18
N LYS A 238 23.19 23.95 -14.10
CA LYS A 238 24.57 24.17 -14.54
C LYS A 238 25.63 23.47 -13.70
N SER A 239 25.23 22.60 -12.77
CA SER A 239 26.07 21.57 -12.14
C SER A 239 27.52 22.02 -12.00
N ASP A 240 27.75 22.99 -11.11
CA ASP A 240 29.08 23.25 -10.58
C ASP A 240 29.65 21.88 -10.19
N GLU A 241 30.79 21.51 -10.80
CA GLU A 241 31.49 20.26 -10.52
C GLU A 241 31.52 20.05 -9.00
N VAL A 242 30.71 19.12 -8.50
CA VAL A 242 30.67 18.82 -7.06
C VAL A 242 32.02 18.24 -6.72
N LYS A 243 32.88 19.08 -6.17
CA LYS A 243 34.26 18.69 -5.91
C LYS A 243 34.24 17.52 -4.92
N VAL A 244 34.92 16.43 -5.25
CA VAL A 244 34.86 15.14 -4.52
C VAL A 244 35.07 15.27 -3.00
N TRP A 245 35.88 16.24 -2.55
CA TRP A 245 36.11 16.53 -1.14
C TRP A 245 34.90 17.10 -0.40
N ALA A 246 34.04 17.85 -1.09
CA ALA A 246 32.79 18.41 -0.53
C ALA A 246 31.74 17.32 -0.21
N LEU A 247 31.90 16.12 -0.78
CA LEU A 247 31.03 14.98 -0.47
C LEU A 247 31.36 14.29 0.85
N LYS A 248 32.59 14.45 1.37
CA LYS A 248 33.04 13.75 2.58
C LYS A 248 32.20 14.12 3.80
N ASP A 249 31.89 15.40 3.96
CA ASP A 249 31.15 15.91 5.11
C ASP A 249 29.64 16.03 4.82
N LEU A 250 29.18 15.61 3.64
CA LEU A 250 27.80 15.79 3.20
C LEU A 250 26.80 15.12 4.14
N GLY A 251 27.10 13.92 4.64
CA GLY A 251 26.24 13.22 5.60
C GLY A 251 26.08 13.99 6.92
N ILE A 252 27.15 14.62 7.40
CA ILE A 252 27.14 15.44 8.61
C ILE A 252 26.35 16.73 8.38
N GLN A 253 26.58 17.40 7.24
CA GLN A 253 25.87 18.61 6.85
C GLN A 253 24.37 18.37 6.66
N ALA A 254 23.99 17.27 6.01
CA ALA A 254 22.60 16.85 5.85
C ALA A 254 21.94 16.57 7.20
N SER A 255 22.62 15.82 8.09
CA SER A 255 22.11 15.53 9.43
C SER A 255 21.88 16.80 10.25
N GLN A 256 22.84 17.73 10.22
CA GLN A 256 22.70 19.03 10.89
C GLN A 256 21.52 19.83 10.32
N HIS A 257 21.36 19.85 9.00
CA HIS A 257 20.25 20.55 8.33
C HIS A 257 18.90 19.96 8.72
N ILE A 258 18.79 18.63 8.78
CA ILE A 258 17.59 17.91 9.25
C ILE A 258 17.26 18.27 10.70
N MET A 259 18.25 18.27 11.59
CA MET A 259 18.06 18.58 13.01
C MET A 259 17.66 20.04 13.27
N GLN A 260 18.09 20.97 12.41
CA GLN A 260 17.77 22.40 12.52
C GLN A 260 16.41 22.76 11.92
N ALA A 261 15.80 21.87 11.15
CA ALA A 261 14.52 22.14 10.50
C ALA A 261 13.33 22.06 11.46
N ARG A 262 12.26 22.79 11.12
CA ARG A 262 10.99 22.75 11.87
C ARG A 262 10.29 21.40 11.75
N GLU A 263 10.42 20.75 10.59
CA GLU A 263 9.83 19.44 10.28
C GLU A 263 10.92 18.44 9.87
N PRO A 264 11.69 17.87 10.83
CA PRO A 264 12.87 17.06 10.54
C PRO A 264 12.58 15.84 9.66
N LEU A 265 11.50 15.10 9.94
CA LEU A 265 11.15 13.89 9.18
C LEU A 265 10.75 14.18 7.74
N LYS A 266 10.05 15.29 7.51
CA LYS A 266 9.65 15.70 6.16
C LYS A 266 10.87 16.10 5.35
N LEU A 267 11.75 16.91 5.94
CA LEU A 267 13.00 17.29 5.29
C LEU A 267 13.91 16.07 5.04
N MET A 268 13.99 15.12 5.99
CA MET A 268 14.73 13.88 5.79
C MET A 268 14.21 13.11 4.58
N ARG A 269 12.89 12.94 4.45
CA ARG A 269 12.27 12.32 3.27
C ARG A 269 12.59 13.07 1.99
N ASP A 270 12.43 14.39 1.99
CA ASP A 270 12.61 15.21 0.78
C ASP A 270 14.09 15.22 0.32
N LEU A 271 15.03 15.22 1.28
CA LEU A 271 16.45 15.05 1.05
C LEU A 271 16.78 13.65 0.50
N SER A 272 16.23 12.60 1.08
CA SER A 272 16.47 11.23 0.62
C SER A 272 15.92 10.97 -0.79
N HIS A 273 14.78 11.56 -1.14
CA HIS A 273 14.18 11.40 -2.47
C HIS A 273 14.88 12.23 -3.56
N ASN A 274 15.41 13.41 -3.23
CA ASN A 274 15.95 14.37 -4.20
C ASN A 274 17.43 14.68 -3.97
N LEU A 275 18.19 13.76 -3.36
CA LEU A 275 19.57 14.02 -2.95
C LEU A 275 20.44 14.62 -4.07
N PRO A 276 20.47 14.08 -5.31
CA PRO A 276 21.35 14.57 -6.36
C PRO A 276 21.20 16.06 -6.69
N SER A 277 19.97 16.60 -6.67
CA SER A 277 19.72 18.02 -6.97
C SER A 277 20.05 18.93 -5.78
N LEU A 278 20.08 18.40 -4.56
CA LEU A 278 20.28 19.15 -3.33
C LEU A 278 21.73 19.13 -2.81
N VAL A 279 22.59 18.22 -3.32
CA VAL A 279 23.99 18.07 -2.89
C VAL A 279 24.76 19.40 -2.90
N SER A 280 24.63 20.19 -3.96
CA SER A 280 25.34 21.46 -4.13
C SER A 280 24.98 22.47 -3.04
N THR A 281 23.72 22.48 -2.60
CA THR A 281 23.22 23.39 -1.57
C THR A 281 23.68 22.95 -0.18
N ILE A 282 23.56 21.65 0.12
CA ILE A 282 23.93 21.08 1.42
C ILE A 282 25.44 21.18 1.65
N SER A 283 26.24 20.95 0.61
CA SER A 283 27.71 20.98 0.69
C SER A 283 28.28 22.32 1.16
N ARG A 284 27.54 23.42 1.00
CA ARG A 284 27.95 24.77 1.39
C ARG A 284 27.70 25.05 2.88
N LEU A 285 26.95 24.20 3.58
CA LEU A 285 26.62 24.41 4.98
C LEU A 285 27.85 24.23 5.87
N LYS A 286 28.06 25.19 6.77
CA LYS A 286 29.12 25.08 7.78
C LYS A 286 28.71 24.09 8.87
N VAL A 287 29.56 23.09 9.08
CA VAL A 287 29.38 22.10 10.14
C VAL A 287 29.71 22.71 11.50
N ASN A 288 28.83 22.50 12.48
CA ASN A 288 29.06 22.87 13.87
C ASN A 288 29.97 21.84 14.54
N ALA A 289 30.99 22.31 15.27
CA ALA A 289 31.96 21.44 15.95
C ALA A 289 31.32 20.49 16.97
N SER A 290 30.24 20.92 17.65
CA SER A 290 29.47 20.08 18.58
C SER A 290 28.85 18.87 17.87
N MET A 291 28.23 19.10 16.71
CA MET A 291 27.57 18.05 15.93
C MET A 291 28.58 17.02 15.43
N GLN A 292 29.74 17.49 14.98
CA GLN A 292 30.80 16.61 14.50
C GLN A 292 31.32 15.68 15.62
N GLN A 293 31.50 16.19 16.84
CA GLN A 293 31.95 15.40 17.98
C GLN A 293 30.92 14.36 18.41
N GLU A 294 29.63 14.71 18.43
CA GLU A 294 28.55 13.77 18.78
C GLU A 294 28.42 12.63 17.77
N ILE A 295 28.50 12.94 16.46
CA ILE A 295 28.45 11.91 15.41
C ILE A 295 29.67 10.99 15.52
N GLU A 296 30.86 11.54 15.75
CA GLU A 296 32.08 10.74 15.91
C GLU A 296 32.02 9.82 17.15
N ALA A 297 31.41 10.28 18.24
CA ALA A 297 31.15 9.43 19.41
C ALA A 297 30.17 8.29 19.07
N ASN A 298 29.13 8.56 18.30
CA ASN A 298 28.19 7.54 17.84
C ASN A 298 28.82 6.54 16.86
N HIS A 299 29.80 6.99 16.05
CA HIS A 299 30.55 6.12 15.14
C HIS A 299 31.36 5.02 15.86
N GLN A 300 31.63 5.18 17.15
CA GLN A 300 32.27 4.13 17.97
C GLN A 300 31.35 2.92 18.16
N PHE A 301 30.04 3.11 18.13
CA PHE A 301 29.04 2.07 18.32
C PHE A 301 28.44 1.56 17.00
N MET A 302 28.35 2.42 15.99
CA MET A 302 27.77 2.11 14.68
C MET A 302 28.67 2.63 13.56
N HIS A 303 29.15 1.75 12.68
CA HIS A 303 30.00 2.16 11.57
C HIS A 303 29.26 3.11 10.61
N PRO A 304 29.95 4.12 10.05
CA PRO A 304 29.36 5.00 9.03
C PRO A 304 28.76 4.20 7.87
N GLY A 305 27.59 4.64 7.38
CA GLY A 305 26.92 4.02 6.24
C GLY A 305 26.13 2.75 6.54
N HIS A 306 26.07 2.29 7.80
CA HIS A 306 25.20 1.18 8.18
C HIS A 306 23.79 1.68 8.49
N ASN A 307 22.78 1.04 7.89
CA ASN A 307 21.38 1.27 8.19
C ASN A 307 20.87 0.17 9.14
N LEU A 308 20.35 0.55 10.29
CA LEU A 308 19.77 -0.37 11.27
C LEU A 308 18.38 0.12 11.64
N VAL A 309 17.37 -0.74 11.46
CA VAL A 309 16.00 -0.47 11.88
C VAL A 309 15.63 -1.47 12.97
N LEU A 310 15.32 -0.97 14.16
CA LEU A 310 14.88 -1.78 15.28
C LEU A 310 13.40 -1.50 15.56
N LEU A 311 12.60 -2.55 15.65
CA LEU A 311 11.20 -2.49 16.06
C LEU A 311 11.04 -3.31 17.34
N ASN A 312 10.77 -2.65 18.46
CA ASN A 312 10.71 -3.29 19.80
C ASN A 312 11.95 -4.15 20.15
N GLY A 313 13.13 -3.77 19.65
CA GLY A 313 14.38 -4.51 19.86
C GLY A 313 14.63 -5.64 18.85
N ARG A 314 13.67 -5.94 17.97
CA ARG A 314 13.87 -6.84 16.83
C ARG A 314 14.50 -6.08 15.68
N ASN A 315 15.57 -6.64 15.10
CA ASN A 315 16.14 -6.10 13.86
C ASN A 315 15.21 -6.37 12.68
N VAL A 316 14.90 -5.31 11.94
CA VAL A 316 14.10 -5.33 10.73
C VAL A 316 15.03 -4.92 9.60
N ASP A 317 15.35 -5.86 8.70
CA ASP A 317 16.23 -5.57 7.59
C ASP A 317 15.52 -4.64 6.59
N PRO A 318 16.01 -3.41 6.37
CA PRO A 318 15.35 -2.47 5.47
C PRO A 318 15.33 -2.92 4.00
N GLU A 319 16.25 -3.79 3.57
CA GLU A 319 16.29 -4.29 2.19
C GLU A 319 15.20 -5.33 1.91
N ASP A 320 14.91 -6.19 2.91
CA ASP A 320 13.90 -7.24 2.81
C ASP A 320 12.49 -6.76 3.23
N THR A 321 12.39 -5.59 3.86
CA THR A 321 11.11 -5.12 4.43
C THR A 321 10.23 -4.47 3.39
N THR A 322 9.41 -5.30 2.75
CA THR A 322 8.27 -4.82 1.96
C THR A 322 7.17 -4.25 2.87
N PRO A 323 6.30 -3.34 2.38
CA PRO A 323 5.16 -2.84 3.15
C PRO A 323 4.24 -3.96 3.69
N PHE A 324 4.12 -5.06 2.94
CA PHE A 324 3.38 -6.25 3.37
C PHE A 324 4.09 -7.02 4.50
N GLY A 325 5.42 -7.16 4.42
CA GLY A 325 6.23 -7.74 5.50
C GLY A 325 6.24 -6.90 6.78
N LEU A 326 6.21 -5.57 6.64
CA LEU A 326 6.05 -4.67 7.78
C LEU A 326 4.66 -4.83 8.39
N LEU A 327 3.59 -4.90 7.57
CA LEU A 327 2.23 -5.13 8.05
C LEU A 327 2.11 -6.43 8.86
N SER A 328 2.72 -7.52 8.40
CA SER A 328 2.68 -8.80 9.13
C SER A 328 3.45 -8.73 10.45
N THR A 329 4.60 -8.07 10.47
CA THR A 329 5.39 -7.84 11.69
C THR A 329 4.60 -6.99 12.69
N LEU A 330 3.95 -5.91 12.24
CA LEU A 330 3.10 -5.08 13.09
C LEU A 330 1.89 -5.84 13.63
N LYS A 331 1.23 -6.68 12.82
CA LYS A 331 0.14 -7.56 13.28
C LYS A 331 0.59 -8.50 14.39
N PHE A 332 1.78 -9.09 14.26
CA PHE A 332 2.35 -9.97 15.27
C PHE A 332 2.64 -9.23 16.58
N GLU A 333 3.31 -8.07 16.50
CA GLU A 333 3.68 -7.26 17.66
C GLU A 333 2.45 -6.72 18.41
N VAL A 334 1.45 -6.20 17.70
CA VAL A 334 0.19 -5.75 18.33
C VAL A 334 -0.49 -6.92 19.06
N SER A 335 -0.55 -8.11 18.43
CA SER A 335 -1.09 -9.30 19.09
C SER A 335 -0.26 -9.77 20.29
N ALA A 336 1.04 -9.48 20.34
CA ALA A 336 1.92 -9.86 21.44
C ALA A 336 1.82 -8.86 22.60
N ILE A 337 1.66 -7.57 22.30
CA ILE A 337 1.56 -6.48 23.28
C ILE A 337 0.17 -6.43 23.94
N GLU A 338 -0.89 -6.72 23.18
CA GLU A 338 -2.27 -6.66 23.66
C GLU A 338 -2.77 -7.97 24.30
N ARG A 339 -1.94 -9.01 24.32
CA ARG A 339 -2.18 -10.24 25.10
C ARG A 339 -1.92 -10.02 26.58
#